data_AF-A0AAX3MA59-F1
#
_entry.id   AF-A0AAX3MA59-F1
#
_cell.length_a   1.000
_cell.length_b   1.000
_cell.length_c   1.000
_cell.angle_alpha   90.00
_cell.angle_beta   90.00
_cell.angle_gamma   90.00
#
_symmetry.space_group_name_H-M   'P 1'
#
loop_
_entity.id
_entity.type
_entity.pdbx_description
1 polymer ?
#
loop_
_entity_poly.entity_id
_entity_poly.type
_entity_poly.pdbx_seq_one_letter_code
_entity_poly.pdbx_strand_id
1 'polypeptide(L)'
;MRKNLEILDKIYNLRYRSGKIHLFHSVNKIVGRFGNVVSLDKIYISKEYLSYLSEKLFKDRDRLVSFFGGNNKFVRLSLVHEFMQDFGRDIAQDIKDDFMELKKYNSSVFKEVKERMTVLKENENEDITKEDIDLIQAYLTNWKNLQDKIRHFIPEEFYSQKNNYFYTSLLSYVKFFEKLNSDYETGTKYLLAIN
;
A
#
# COMPACT_ATOMS: atom_id res chain seq x y z
N MET A 1 -14.13 -11.02 -24.51
CA MET A 1 -15.01 -9.85 -24.23
C MET A 1 -14.44 -8.66 -24.96
N ARG A 2 -15.27 -7.84 -25.62
CA ARG A 2 -14.75 -6.68 -26.37
C ARG A 2 -14.12 -5.68 -25.41
N LYS A 3 -12.86 -5.32 -25.67
CA LYS A 3 -12.12 -4.39 -24.82
C LYS A 3 -12.37 -2.92 -25.16
N ASN A 4 -12.33 -2.07 -24.15
CA ASN A 4 -12.29 -0.62 -24.31
C ASN A 4 -10.83 -0.14 -24.26
N LEU A 5 -10.27 0.23 -25.43
CA LEU A 5 -8.88 0.66 -25.56
C LEU A 5 -8.55 1.93 -24.76
N GLU A 6 -9.48 2.88 -24.66
CA GLU A 6 -9.27 4.11 -23.89
C GLU A 6 -9.09 3.81 -22.40
N ILE A 7 -9.93 2.92 -21.86
CA ILE A 7 -9.85 2.54 -20.44
C ILE A 7 -8.62 1.67 -20.18
N LEU A 8 -8.28 0.76 -21.08
CA LEU A 8 -7.05 -0.02 -20.97
C LEU A 8 -5.80 0.86 -20.99
N ASP A 9 -5.78 1.95 -21.75
CA ASP A 9 -4.66 2.90 -21.73
C ASP A 9 -4.51 3.59 -20.37
N LYS A 10 -5.62 3.93 -19.69
CA LYS A 10 -5.58 4.47 -18.32
C LYS A 10 -4.97 3.48 -17.33
N ILE A 11 -5.39 2.22 -17.37
CA ILE A 11 -4.82 1.16 -16.53
C ILE A 11 -3.33 0.99 -16.86
N TYR A 12 -2.97 0.99 -18.16
CA TYR A 12 -1.59 0.85 -18.62
C TYR A 12 -0.72 1.97 -18.08
N ASN A 13 -1.19 3.22 -18.16
CA ASN A 13 -0.51 4.40 -17.66
C ASN A 13 -0.31 4.35 -16.14
N LEU A 14 -1.33 3.93 -15.38
CA LEU A 14 -1.22 3.71 -13.93
C LEU A 14 -0.10 2.72 -13.61
N ARG A 15 -0.10 1.56 -14.27
CA ARG A 15 0.90 0.50 -14.08
C ARG A 15 2.29 0.96 -14.51
N TYR A 16 2.40 1.64 -15.64
CA TYR A 16 3.65 2.17 -16.18
C TYR A 16 4.27 3.20 -15.21
N ARG A 17 3.50 4.19 -14.76
CA ARG A 17 3.97 5.23 -13.84
C ARG A 17 4.40 4.62 -12.51
N SER A 18 3.62 3.70 -11.95
CA SER A 18 3.94 2.99 -10.71
C SER A 18 5.21 2.15 -10.83
N GLY A 19 5.42 1.52 -11.99
CA GLY A 19 6.63 0.78 -12.32
C GLY A 19 7.87 1.66 -12.46
N LYS A 20 7.75 2.80 -13.14
CA LYS A 20 8.86 3.75 -13.39
C LYS A 20 9.50 4.25 -12.09
N ILE A 21 8.70 4.48 -11.05
CA ILE A 21 9.19 4.92 -9.74
C ILE A 21 9.52 3.76 -8.78
N HIS A 22 9.40 2.52 -9.26
CA HIS A 22 9.55 1.30 -8.46
C HIS A 22 8.77 1.37 -7.13
N LEU A 23 7.50 1.80 -7.19
CA LEU A 23 6.69 2.23 -6.05
C LEU A 23 6.79 1.33 -4.81
N PHE A 24 6.50 0.03 -4.98
CA PHE A 24 6.55 -0.96 -3.91
C PHE A 24 7.95 -1.12 -3.30
N HIS A 25 8.99 -1.09 -4.13
CA HIS A 25 10.38 -1.15 -3.67
C HIS A 25 10.74 0.10 -2.88
N SER A 26 10.39 1.28 -3.39
CA SER A 26 10.74 2.56 -2.79
C SER A 26 10.07 2.77 -1.44
N VAL A 27 8.79 2.41 -1.29
CA VAL A 27 8.09 2.42 0.00
C VAL A 27 8.73 1.44 0.99
N ASN A 28 9.01 0.21 0.55
CA ASN A 28 9.66 -0.79 1.41
C ASN A 28 11.05 -0.34 1.87
N LYS A 29 11.82 0.35 1.03
CA LYS A 29 13.14 0.89 1.40
C LYS A 29 13.04 1.95 2.50
N ILE A 30 11.95 2.69 2.57
CA ILE A 30 11.71 3.69 3.61
C ILE A 30 11.34 2.98 4.93
N VAL A 31 10.37 2.07 4.90
CA VAL A 31 9.92 1.31 6.09
C VAL A 31 11.03 0.41 6.63
N GLY A 32 11.85 -0.19 5.77
CA GLY A 32 12.98 -1.05 6.15
C GLY A 32 14.05 -0.36 7.00
N ARG A 33 14.00 0.97 7.14
CA ARG A 33 14.92 1.75 7.98
C ARG A 33 14.53 1.80 9.47
N PHE A 34 13.35 1.29 9.85
CA PHE A 34 12.87 1.33 11.23
C PHE A 34 13.76 0.55 12.18
N GLY A 35 14.02 1.12 13.35
CA GLY A 35 14.86 0.51 14.40
C GLY A 35 16.36 0.50 14.09
N ASN A 36 16.73 0.61 12.80
CA ASN A 36 18.14 0.56 12.37
C ASN A 36 18.70 1.97 12.11
N VAL A 37 18.02 2.75 11.27
CA VAL A 37 18.45 4.10 10.86
C VAL A 37 17.50 5.16 11.40
N VAL A 38 16.20 4.87 11.40
CA VAL A 38 15.18 5.73 11.99
C VAL A 38 14.79 5.14 13.34
N SER A 39 15.15 5.86 14.39
CA SER A 39 14.82 5.48 15.76
C SER A 39 13.31 5.51 16.00
N LEU A 40 12.81 4.53 16.76
CA LEU A 40 11.38 4.29 16.97
C LEU A 40 10.71 5.42 17.77
N ASP A 41 11.48 6.20 18.54
CA ASP A 41 11.00 7.38 19.28
C ASP A 41 10.54 8.52 18.35
N LYS A 42 11.05 8.54 17.11
CA LYS A 42 10.72 9.54 16.08
C LYS A 42 9.58 9.09 15.17
N ILE A 43 9.02 7.91 15.39
CA ILE A 43 7.94 7.34 14.59
C ILE A 43 6.68 7.30 15.45
N TYR A 44 5.63 7.94 14.95
CA TYR A 44 4.24 7.83 15.38
C TYR A 44 3.43 7.08 14.33
N ILE A 45 2.58 6.18 14.78
CA ILE A 45 1.63 5.45 13.92
C ILE A 45 0.21 5.82 14.33
N SER A 46 -0.71 5.86 13.37
CA SER A 46 -2.11 6.07 13.71
C SER A 46 -2.65 4.90 14.54
N LYS A 47 -3.65 5.17 15.38
CA LYS A 47 -4.38 4.13 16.09
C LYS A 47 -5.14 3.20 15.16
N GLU A 48 -5.58 3.69 14.00
CA GLU A 48 -6.24 2.86 12.99
C GLU A 48 -5.30 1.80 12.42
N TYR A 49 -4.08 2.18 12.06
CA TYR A 49 -3.07 1.22 11.62
C TYR A 49 -2.66 0.27 12.74
N LEU A 50 -2.56 0.77 13.98
CA LEU A 50 -2.29 -0.09 15.14
C LEU A 50 -3.40 -1.11 15.37
N SER A 51 -4.67 -0.74 15.22
CA SER A 51 -5.82 -1.66 15.27
C SER A 51 -5.75 -2.71 14.16
N TYR A 52 -5.42 -2.31 12.93
CA TYR A 52 -5.22 -3.24 11.82
C TYR A 52 -4.11 -4.26 12.14
N LEU A 53 -2.97 -3.81 12.67
CA LEU A 53 -1.88 -4.70 13.08
C LEU A 53 -2.30 -5.60 14.26
N SER A 54 -3.05 -5.06 15.21
CA SER A 54 -3.57 -5.81 16.35
C SER A 54 -4.42 -6.99 15.89
N GLU A 55 -5.36 -6.74 14.98
CA GLU A 55 -6.20 -7.78 14.36
C GLU A 55 -5.33 -8.82 13.63
N LYS A 56 -4.32 -8.39 12.87
CA LYS A 56 -3.44 -9.30 12.14
C LYS A 56 -2.63 -10.21 13.09
N LEU A 57 -2.06 -9.65 14.15
CA LEU A 57 -1.12 -10.32 15.05
C LEU A 57 -1.81 -11.13 16.14
N PHE A 58 -2.99 -10.71 16.58
CA PHE A 58 -3.67 -11.26 17.76
C PHE A 58 -5.12 -11.70 17.53
N LYS A 59 -5.67 -11.50 16.32
CA LYS A 59 -7.10 -11.75 16.01
C LYS A 59 -8.04 -10.96 16.92
N ASP A 60 -7.57 -9.79 17.34
CA ASP A 60 -8.28 -8.86 18.19
C ASP A 60 -7.83 -7.44 17.84
N ARG A 61 -8.72 -6.70 17.18
CA ARG A 61 -8.53 -5.33 16.71
C ARG A 61 -8.21 -4.33 17.82
N ASP A 62 -8.71 -4.55 19.03
CA ASP A 62 -8.62 -3.59 20.13
C ASP A 62 -7.51 -3.93 21.12
N ARG A 63 -6.96 -5.16 21.04
CA ARG A 63 -5.90 -5.62 21.94
C ARG A 63 -4.79 -4.59 22.10
N LEU A 64 -4.13 -4.16 21.03
CA LEU A 64 -3.05 -3.17 21.15
C LEU A 64 -3.55 -1.77 21.50
N VAL A 65 -4.62 -1.31 20.84
CA VAL A 65 -5.09 0.07 20.99
C VAL A 65 -5.63 0.36 22.39
N SER A 66 -6.19 -0.64 23.08
CA SER A 66 -6.69 -0.52 24.45
C SER A 66 -5.63 -0.11 25.47
N PHE A 67 -4.37 -0.53 25.29
CA PHE A 67 -3.25 -0.17 26.16
C PHE A 67 -2.79 1.27 25.95
N PHE A 68 -2.99 1.83 24.75
CA PHE A 68 -2.62 3.20 24.42
C PHE A 68 -3.85 4.12 24.46
N GLY A 69 -4.53 4.09 25.60
CA GLY A 69 -5.72 4.90 25.88
C GLY A 69 -5.52 6.41 25.72
N GLY A 70 -6.59 7.18 25.91
CA GLY A 70 -6.60 8.64 25.80
C GLY A 70 -6.96 9.18 24.40
N ASN A 71 -7.17 10.49 24.33
CA ASN A 71 -7.79 11.17 23.18
C ASN A 71 -6.85 11.38 21.97
N ASN A 72 -5.58 11.00 22.06
CA ASN A 72 -4.66 11.10 20.94
C ASN A 72 -5.01 10.06 19.86
N LYS A 73 -4.97 10.46 18.59
CA LYS A 73 -5.26 9.56 17.44
C LYS A 73 -4.08 8.72 16.98
N PHE A 74 -2.89 8.93 17.55
CA PHE A 74 -1.66 8.27 17.18
C PHE A 74 -0.78 7.97 18.39
N VAL A 75 0.14 7.02 18.24
CA VAL A 75 0.99 6.50 19.31
C VAL A 75 2.44 6.44 18.84
N ARG A 76 3.39 6.74 19.73
CA ARG A 76 4.82 6.62 19.44
C ARG A 76 5.21 5.14 19.36
N LEU A 77 5.90 4.76 18.29
CA LEU A 77 6.26 3.38 17.99
C LEU A 77 7.21 2.78 19.03
N SER A 78 8.06 3.59 19.68
CA SER A 78 8.90 3.10 20.79
C SER A 78 8.07 2.56 21.96
N LEU A 79 6.96 3.22 22.31
CA LEU A 79 6.06 2.76 23.39
C LEU A 79 5.35 1.46 22.99
N VAL A 80 4.93 1.37 21.73
CA VAL A 80 4.35 0.12 21.20
C VAL A 80 5.39 -0.99 21.19
N HIS A 81 6.64 -0.67 20.86
CA HIS A 81 7.72 -1.65 20.85
C HIS A 81 8.01 -2.19 22.25
N GLU A 82 8.15 -1.33 23.26
CA GLU A 82 8.31 -1.73 24.66
C GLU A 82 7.18 -2.67 25.11
N PHE A 83 5.92 -2.31 24.84
CA PHE A 83 4.78 -3.17 25.16
C PHE A 83 4.81 -4.52 24.41
N MET A 84 5.20 -4.52 23.13
CA MET A 84 5.24 -5.72 22.31
C MET A 84 6.34 -6.70 22.71
N GLN A 85 7.40 -6.21 23.39
CA GLN A 85 8.44 -7.07 23.96
C GLN A 85 7.90 -8.03 25.02
N ASP A 86 6.88 -7.63 25.79
CA ASP A 86 6.21 -8.51 26.76
C ASP A 86 5.51 -9.72 26.09
N PHE A 87 5.21 -9.60 24.80
CA PHE A 87 4.65 -10.67 23.96
C PHE A 87 5.74 -11.40 23.14
N GLY A 88 7.02 -11.11 23.38
CA GLY A 88 8.14 -11.68 22.64
C GLY A 88 8.16 -11.28 21.16
N ARG A 89 7.61 -10.12 20.80
CA ARG A 89 7.52 -9.65 19.42
C ARG A 89 8.32 -8.38 19.18
N ASP A 90 8.81 -8.23 17.96
CA ASP A 90 9.42 -6.99 17.47
C ASP A 90 8.45 -6.27 16.52
N ILE A 91 7.73 -5.27 17.04
CA ILE A 91 6.77 -4.49 16.24
C ILE A 91 7.42 -3.81 15.02
N ALA A 92 8.69 -3.41 15.11
CA ALA A 92 9.36 -2.77 13.99
C ALA A 92 9.59 -3.79 12.86
N GLN A 93 9.89 -5.04 13.21
CA GLN A 93 9.99 -6.14 12.25
C GLN A 93 8.61 -6.54 11.71
N ASP A 94 7.59 -6.65 12.57
CA ASP A 94 6.21 -6.95 12.16
C ASP A 94 5.68 -5.95 11.11
N ILE A 95 5.96 -4.65 11.30
CA ILE A 95 5.61 -3.61 10.33
C ILE A 95 6.40 -3.79 9.01
N LYS A 96 7.70 -4.05 9.07
CA LYS A 96 8.52 -4.27 7.86
C LYS A 96 7.99 -5.45 7.06
N ASP A 97 7.63 -6.53 7.72
CA ASP A 97 7.11 -7.73 7.08
C ASP A 97 5.72 -7.49 6.46
N ASP A 98 4.86 -6.72 7.14
CA ASP A 98 3.55 -6.31 6.64
C ASP A 98 3.61 -5.46 5.36
N PHE A 99 4.64 -4.62 5.19
CA PHE A 99 4.91 -3.91 3.92
C PHE A 99 5.63 -4.79 2.89
N MET A 100 6.44 -5.74 3.32
CA MET A 100 7.17 -6.67 2.46
C MET A 100 6.23 -7.64 1.75
N GLU A 101 5.16 -8.09 2.41
CA GLU A 101 4.12 -8.93 1.81
C GLU A 101 3.53 -8.30 0.54
N LEU A 102 3.13 -7.03 0.60
CA LEU A 102 2.59 -6.30 -0.56
C LEU A 102 3.60 -6.20 -1.71
N LYS A 103 4.88 -5.99 -1.38
CA LYS A 103 5.96 -5.94 -2.39
C LYS A 103 6.22 -7.31 -3.01
N LYS A 104 6.25 -8.38 -2.20
CA LYS A 104 6.44 -9.76 -2.70
C LYS A 104 5.32 -10.14 -3.67
N TYR A 105 4.07 -9.87 -3.29
CA TYR A 105 2.93 -10.10 -4.15
C TYR A 105 2.97 -9.24 -5.42
N ASN A 106 3.31 -7.95 -5.30
CA ASN A 106 3.48 -7.11 -6.49
C ASN A 106 4.50 -7.73 -7.44
N SER A 107 5.68 -8.13 -6.93
CA SER A 107 6.73 -8.73 -7.74
C SER A 107 6.31 -10.03 -8.44
N SER A 108 5.45 -10.85 -7.83
CA SER A 108 4.99 -12.10 -8.45
C SER A 108 4.09 -11.87 -9.66
N VAL A 109 3.27 -10.81 -9.65
CA VAL A 109 2.34 -10.51 -10.75
C VAL A 109 2.84 -9.43 -11.72
N PHE A 110 3.83 -8.63 -11.32
CA PHE A 110 4.21 -7.40 -12.05
C PHE A 110 4.63 -7.63 -13.49
N LYS A 111 5.42 -8.68 -13.74
CA LYS A 111 5.92 -9.01 -15.10
C LYS A 111 4.76 -9.46 -15.98
N GLU A 112 3.97 -10.41 -15.50
CA GLU A 112 2.84 -10.98 -16.23
C GLU A 112 1.80 -9.92 -16.59
N VAL A 113 1.42 -9.08 -15.63
CA VAL A 113 0.53 -7.93 -15.86
C VAL A 113 1.10 -6.99 -16.93
N LYS A 114 2.42 -6.75 -16.93
CA LYS A 114 3.07 -5.93 -17.97
C LYS A 114 2.81 -6.49 -19.36
N GLU A 115 3.15 -7.75 -19.53
CA GLU A 115 3.17 -8.43 -20.82
C GLU A 115 1.75 -8.51 -21.35
N ARG A 116 0.82 -8.92 -20.49
CA ARG A 116 -0.59 -9.03 -20.86
C ARG A 116 -1.23 -7.70 -21.23
N MET A 117 -0.98 -6.66 -20.46
CA MET A 117 -1.49 -5.32 -20.78
C MET A 117 -0.89 -4.75 -22.07
N THR A 118 0.38 -5.03 -22.36
CA THR A 118 1.00 -4.63 -23.63
C THR A 118 0.32 -5.34 -24.81
N VAL A 119 0.10 -6.66 -24.73
CA VAL A 119 -0.58 -7.40 -25.80
C VAL A 119 -2.01 -6.89 -26.02
N LEU A 120 -2.77 -6.69 -24.94
CA LEU A 120 -4.13 -6.15 -25.01
C LEU A 120 -4.17 -4.73 -25.59
N LYS A 121 -3.10 -3.94 -25.44
CA LYS A 121 -3.02 -2.60 -26.02
C LYS A 121 -2.59 -2.61 -27.49
N GLU A 122 -1.64 -3.47 -27.86
CA GLU A 122 -1.04 -3.47 -29.20
C GLU A 122 -1.85 -4.25 -30.24
N ASN A 123 -2.57 -5.31 -29.84
CA ASN A 123 -3.38 -6.10 -30.75
C ASN A 123 -4.86 -5.75 -30.59
N GLU A 124 -5.39 -4.76 -31.32
CA GLU A 124 -6.78 -4.29 -31.19
C GLU A 124 -7.85 -5.41 -31.31
N ASN A 125 -7.56 -6.47 -32.07
CA ASN A 125 -8.46 -7.60 -32.30
C ASN A 125 -8.47 -8.64 -31.16
N GLU A 126 -7.52 -8.55 -30.23
CA GLU A 126 -7.45 -9.44 -29.07
C GLU A 126 -8.55 -9.08 -28.06
N ASP A 127 -9.46 -10.02 -27.80
CA ASP A 127 -10.46 -9.89 -26.75
C ASP A 127 -9.83 -10.01 -25.36
N ILE A 128 -10.40 -9.32 -24.36
CA ILE A 128 -10.00 -9.53 -22.97
C ILE A 128 -10.62 -10.84 -22.46
N THR A 129 -9.80 -11.68 -21.84
CA THR A 129 -10.23 -12.93 -21.20
C THR A 129 -10.55 -12.72 -19.72
N LYS A 130 -11.12 -13.74 -19.07
CA LYS A 130 -11.36 -13.68 -17.63
C LYS A 130 -10.04 -13.69 -16.84
N GLU A 131 -9.08 -14.49 -17.28
CA GLU A 131 -7.75 -14.56 -16.67
C GLU A 131 -7.03 -13.21 -16.74
N ASP A 132 -7.21 -12.47 -17.84
CA ASP A 132 -6.70 -11.10 -17.98
C ASP A 132 -7.35 -10.15 -16.95
N ILE A 133 -8.66 -10.26 -16.77
CA ILE A 133 -9.40 -9.45 -15.78
C ILE A 133 -8.90 -9.78 -14.37
N ASP A 134 -8.84 -11.06 -14.00
CA ASP A 134 -8.41 -11.51 -12.67
C ASP A 134 -6.99 -11.04 -12.36
N LEU A 135 -6.07 -11.16 -13.34
CA LEU A 135 -4.68 -10.73 -13.21
C LEU A 135 -4.55 -9.20 -13.03
N ILE A 136 -5.28 -8.42 -13.82
CA ILE A 136 -5.24 -6.95 -13.73
C ILE A 136 -5.91 -6.47 -12.44
N GLN A 137 -7.05 -7.06 -12.05
CA GLN A 137 -7.73 -6.75 -10.80
C GLN A 137 -6.86 -7.07 -9.58
N ALA A 138 -6.15 -8.21 -9.59
CA ALA A 138 -5.17 -8.57 -8.57
C ALA A 138 -4.09 -7.49 -8.41
N TYR A 139 -3.52 -7.01 -9.51
CA TYR A 139 -2.54 -5.93 -9.50
C TYR A 139 -3.10 -4.63 -8.94
N LEU A 140 -4.27 -4.20 -9.42
CA LEU A 140 -4.92 -2.96 -8.98
C LEU A 140 -5.33 -3.02 -7.50
N THR A 141 -5.80 -4.17 -7.03
CA THR A 141 -6.12 -4.41 -5.61
C THR A 141 -4.88 -4.25 -4.76
N ASN A 142 -3.75 -4.86 -5.15
CA ASN A 142 -2.50 -4.71 -4.41
C ASN A 142 -1.95 -3.27 -4.44
N TRP A 143 -2.12 -2.57 -5.55
CA TRP A 143 -1.80 -1.14 -5.67
C TRP A 143 -2.60 -0.30 -4.68
N LYS A 144 -3.92 -0.54 -4.58
CA LYS A 144 -4.81 0.13 -3.62
C LYS A 144 -4.47 -0.21 -2.18
N ASN A 145 -4.18 -1.48 -1.89
CA ASN A 145 -3.74 -1.92 -0.56
C ASN A 145 -2.47 -1.20 -0.11
N LEU A 146 -1.51 -0.94 -1.01
CA LEU A 146 -0.33 -0.16 -0.68
C LEU A 146 -0.67 1.31 -0.38
N GLN A 147 -1.53 1.94 -1.19
CA GLN A 147 -2.00 3.30 -0.95
C GLN A 147 -2.64 3.42 0.45
N ASP A 148 -3.63 2.57 0.72
CA ASP A 148 -4.42 2.63 1.94
C ASP A 148 -3.56 2.30 3.16
N LYS A 149 -2.65 1.33 3.04
CA LYS A 149 -1.70 1.01 4.11
C LYS A 149 -0.82 2.19 4.47
N ILE A 150 -0.27 2.92 3.49
CA ILE A 150 0.52 4.12 3.77
C ILE A 150 -0.36 5.21 4.38
N ARG A 151 -1.58 5.38 3.87
CA ARG A 151 -2.51 6.40 4.38
C ARG A 151 -2.85 6.17 5.84
N HIS A 152 -3.24 4.94 6.19
CA HIS A 152 -3.56 4.57 7.56
C HIS A 152 -2.30 4.58 8.44
N PHE A 153 -1.14 4.20 7.92
CA PHE A 153 0.11 4.23 8.71
C PHE A 153 0.42 5.63 9.26
N ILE A 154 0.28 6.65 8.42
CA ILE A 154 0.61 8.04 8.75
C ILE A 154 -0.54 8.67 9.53
N PRO A 155 -0.31 9.26 10.72
CA PRO A 155 -1.33 10.06 11.40
C PRO A 155 -1.86 11.18 10.49
N GLU A 156 -3.18 11.36 10.39
CA GLU A 156 -3.78 12.37 9.51
C GLU A 156 -3.30 13.79 9.83
N GLU A 157 -3.04 14.06 11.11
CA GLU A 157 -2.50 15.33 11.61
C GLU A 157 -1.16 15.69 10.95
N PHE A 158 -0.43 14.70 10.44
CA PHE A 158 0.89 14.90 9.85
C PHE A 158 0.81 15.32 8.37
N TYR A 159 -0.36 15.25 7.73
CA TYR A 159 -0.49 15.53 6.29
C TYR A 159 -0.27 17.01 5.96
N SER A 160 -0.61 17.92 6.88
CA SER A 160 -0.47 19.37 6.71
C SER A 160 0.76 19.96 7.38
N GLN A 161 1.58 19.15 8.05
CA GLN A 161 2.70 19.61 8.87
C GLN A 161 4.05 19.29 8.23
N LYS A 162 5.05 20.15 8.50
CA LYS A 162 6.45 19.84 8.18
C LYS A 162 6.97 18.82 9.17
N ASN A 163 6.92 17.55 8.77
CA ASN A 163 7.38 16.43 9.58
C ASN A 163 8.82 16.04 9.27
N ASN A 164 9.32 15.01 9.96
CA ASN A 164 10.62 14.43 9.65
C ASN A 164 10.68 13.89 8.20
N TYR A 165 11.91 13.60 7.73
CA TYR A 165 12.15 13.09 6.38
C TYR A 165 11.34 11.83 6.06
N PHE A 166 11.11 10.97 7.04
CA PHE A 166 10.38 9.72 6.87
C PHE A 166 8.91 9.99 6.45
N TYR A 167 8.17 10.81 7.21
CA TYR A 167 6.79 11.16 6.85
C TYR A 167 6.72 11.95 5.55
N THR A 168 7.64 12.90 5.36
CA THR A 168 7.71 13.68 4.12
C THR A 168 7.87 12.76 2.90
N SER A 169 8.70 11.72 3.02
CA SER A 169 8.91 10.74 1.97
C SER A 169 7.66 9.90 1.71
N LEU A 170 7.00 9.37 2.75
CA LEU A 170 5.77 8.59 2.56
C LEU A 170 4.59 9.42 2.04
N LEU A 171 4.40 10.64 2.54
CA LEU A 171 3.38 11.57 2.04
C LEU A 171 3.57 11.92 0.56
N SER A 172 4.82 11.95 0.08
CA SER A 172 5.09 12.15 -1.36
C SER A 172 4.50 11.02 -2.21
N TYR A 173 4.49 9.78 -1.70
CA TYR A 173 3.82 8.65 -2.36
C TYR A 173 2.31 8.73 -2.25
N VAL A 174 1.75 9.15 -1.10
CA VAL A 174 0.30 9.39 -0.98
C VAL A 174 -0.18 10.36 -2.07
N LYS A 175 0.52 11.49 -2.25
CA LYS A 175 0.24 12.46 -3.32
C LYS A 175 0.43 11.87 -4.72
N PHE A 176 1.38 10.96 -4.90
CA PHE A 176 1.56 10.25 -6.16
C PHE A 176 0.36 9.34 -6.46
N PHE A 177 -0.13 8.58 -5.48
CA PHE A 177 -1.34 7.77 -5.62
C PHE A 177 -2.56 8.62 -5.97
N GLU A 178 -2.77 9.74 -5.26
CA GLU A 178 -3.90 10.64 -5.49
C GLU A 178 -3.98 11.15 -6.94
N LYS A 179 -2.83 11.42 -7.57
CA LYS A 179 -2.77 11.80 -8.99
C LYS A 179 -3.20 10.70 -9.96
N LEU A 180 -3.22 9.44 -9.52
CA LEU A 180 -3.58 8.27 -10.32
C LEU A 180 -4.93 7.66 -9.92
N ASN A 181 -5.59 8.19 -8.87
CA ASN A 181 -6.86 7.64 -8.38
C ASN A 181 -7.96 7.65 -9.45
N SER A 182 -8.03 8.69 -10.28
CA SER A 182 -9.02 8.76 -11.37
C SER A 182 -8.84 7.62 -12.38
N ASP A 183 -7.59 7.28 -12.72
CA ASP A 183 -7.27 6.17 -13.63
C ASP A 183 -7.60 4.83 -12.97
N TYR A 184 -7.26 4.68 -11.68
CA TYR A 184 -7.59 3.51 -10.86
C TYR A 184 -9.10 3.26 -10.80
N GLU A 185 -9.88 4.28 -10.47
CA GLU A 185 -11.34 4.17 -10.32
C GLU A 185 -12.01 3.83 -11.66
N THR A 186 -11.60 4.49 -12.73
CA THR A 186 -12.11 4.23 -14.08
C THR A 186 -11.79 2.81 -14.50
N GLY A 187 -10.55 2.36 -14.30
CA GLY A 187 -10.10 1.01 -14.64
C GLY A 187 -10.83 -0.07 -13.84
N THR A 188 -10.96 0.11 -12.53
CA THR A 188 -11.62 -0.86 -11.65
C THR A 188 -13.11 -0.99 -11.98
N LYS A 189 -13.82 0.14 -12.18
CA LYS A 189 -15.23 0.12 -12.59
C LYS A 189 -15.45 -0.60 -13.91
N TYR A 190 -14.57 -0.37 -14.88
CA TYR A 190 -14.62 -1.06 -16.15
C TYR A 190 -14.42 -2.56 -15.99
N LEU A 191 -13.35 -3.00 -15.31
CA LEU A 191 -13.06 -4.42 -15.10
C LEU A 191 -14.20 -5.13 -14.37
N LEU A 192 -14.89 -4.48 -13.43
CA LEU A 192 -16.06 -5.04 -12.75
C LEU A 192 -17.28 -5.14 -13.67
N ALA A 193 -17.47 -4.19 -14.58
CA ALA A 193 -18.60 -4.20 -15.50
C ALA A 193 -18.49 -5.26 -16.60
N ILE A 194 -17.27 -5.72 -16.88
CA ILE A 194 -16.99 -6.72 -17.90
C ILE A 194 -16.62 -8.10 -17.32
N ASN A 195 -16.59 -8.26 -16.00
CA ASN A 195 -16.37 -9.56 -15.34
C ASN A 195 -17.67 -10.35 -15.22
#